data_AF-A0A357F518-F1
#
_entry.id   AF-A0A357F518-F1
#
_cell.length_a   1.000
_cell.length_b   1.000
_cell.length_c   1.000
_cell.angle_alpha   90.00
_cell.angle_beta   90.00
_cell.angle_gamma   90.00
#
_symmetry.space_group_name_H-M   'P 1'
#
loop_
_entity.id
_entity.type
_entity.pdbx_description
1 polymer ?
#
loop_
_entity_poly.entity_id
_entity_poly.type
_entity_poly.pdbx_seq_one_letter_code
_entity_poly.pdbx_strand_id
1 'polypeptide(L)' 'ESVTGDVRLMLYKGNAVVTGRRSPNSLYRERIATFEDDAGAYDQHDAEGFIKLQALRLRLRKME' A
#
# COMPACT_ATOMS: atom_id res chain seq x y z
N GLU A 1 3.83 21.72 0.65
CA GLU A 1 3.60 20.75 -0.45
C GLU A 1 4.62 19.63 -0.32
N SER A 2 4.23 18.36 -0.39
CA SER A 2 5.12 17.22 -0.10
C SER A 2 5.58 16.46 -1.35
N VAL A 3 5.18 16.91 -2.54
CA VAL A 3 5.48 16.25 -3.82
C VAL A 3 6.91 16.58 -4.25
N THR A 4 7.88 15.82 -3.78
CA THR A 4 9.30 16.00 -4.10
C THR A 4 10.02 14.66 -4.08
N GLY A 5 10.83 14.35 -5.08
CA GLY A 5 11.59 13.11 -5.17
C GLY A 5 12.09 12.80 -6.57
N ASP A 6 12.70 11.62 -6.73
CA ASP A 6 13.21 11.14 -8.01
C ASP A 6 12.39 9.96 -8.53
N VAL A 7 12.12 9.97 -9.84
CA VAL A 7 11.49 8.85 -10.56
C VAL A 7 12.47 8.36 -11.64
N ARG A 8 12.77 7.06 -11.61
CA ARG A 8 13.59 6.40 -12.63
C ARG A 8 12.69 5.87 -13.72
N LEU A 9 12.95 6.29 -14.95
CA LEU A 9 12.23 5.86 -16.15
C LEU A 9 13.12 5.04 -17.06
N MET A 10 12.53 4.03 -17.70
CA MET A 10 13.09 3.32 -18.85
C MET A 10 12.32 3.75 -20.09
N LEU A 11 13.04 4.26 -21.09
CA LEU A 11 12.47 4.71 -22.35
C LEU A 11 12.76 3.68 -23.43
N TYR A 12 11.72 3.11 -24.04
CA TYR A 12 11.89 2.07 -25.06
C TYR A 12 10.80 2.11 -26.12
N LYS A 13 11.19 2.27 -27.39
CA LYS A 13 10.30 2.26 -28.56
C LYS A 13 9.04 3.13 -28.38
N GLY A 14 9.22 4.37 -27.93
CA GLY A 14 8.12 5.31 -27.69
C GLY A 14 7.37 5.11 -26.37
N ASN A 15 7.73 4.12 -25.55
CA ASN A 15 7.17 3.92 -24.22
C ASN A 15 8.06 4.55 -23.13
N ALA A 16 7.43 5.01 -22.05
CA ALA A 16 8.08 5.40 -20.81
C ALA A 16 7.56 4.51 -19.67
N VAL A 17 8.45 3.76 -19.03
CA VAL A 17 8.12 2.80 -17.97
C VAL A 17 8.79 3.22 -16.68
N VAL A 18 8.02 3.36 -15.60
CA VAL A 18 8.57 3.64 -14.27
C VAL A 18 9.24 2.38 -13.72
N THR A 19 10.52 2.49 -13.38
CA THR A 19 11.33 1.36 -12.85
C THR A 19 11.77 1.59 -11.41
N GLY A 20 11.67 2.81 -10.89
CA GLY A 20 12.04 3.11 -9.51
C GLY A 20 11.53 4.47 -9.06
N ARG A 21 11.33 4.63 -7.75
CA ARG A 21 10.86 5.85 -7.10
C ARG A 21 11.60 6.02 -5.78
N ARG A 22 12.00 7.23 -5.44
CA ARG A 22 12.47 7.58 -4.09
C ARG A 22 12.09 9.01 -3.73
N SER A 23 11.82 9.27 -2.47
CA SER A 23 11.43 10.59 -2.00
C SER A 23 11.84 10.76 -0.53
N PRO A 24 12.36 11.95 -0.14
CA PRO A 24 12.54 12.27 1.27
C PRO A 24 11.21 12.34 2.03
N ASN A 25 10.10 12.61 1.32
CA ASN A 25 8.74 12.69 1.85
C ASN A 25 7.93 11.41 1.57
N SER A 26 8.58 10.26 1.41
CA SER A 26 7.89 9.00 1.10
C SER A 26 6.96 8.57 2.24
N LEU A 27 5.71 8.32 1.90
CA LEU A 27 4.72 7.68 2.79
C LEU A 27 4.85 6.15 2.80
N TYR A 28 5.60 5.59 1.85
CA TYR A 28 5.93 4.17 1.87
C TYR A 28 6.85 3.87 3.07
N ARG A 29 6.53 2.79 3.78
CA ARG A 29 7.28 2.30 4.94
C ARG A 29 7.56 0.82 4.70
N GLU A 30 8.78 0.50 4.32
CA GLU A 30 9.21 -0.88 4.02
C GLU A 30 8.93 -1.83 5.18
N ARG A 31 9.18 -1.39 6.42
CA ARG A 31 8.89 -2.16 7.64
C ARG A 31 7.42 -2.58 7.80
N ILE A 32 6.46 -1.88 7.21
CA ILE A 32 5.03 -2.24 7.29
C ILE A 32 4.61 -3.07 6.07
N ALA A 33 5.27 -2.85 4.93
CA ALA A 33 4.94 -3.52 3.68
C ALA A 33 5.65 -4.88 3.50
N THR A 34 6.69 -5.14 4.30
CA THR A 34 7.46 -6.38 4.22
C THR A 34 6.65 -7.58 4.73
N PHE A 35 6.97 -8.76 4.18
CA PHE A 35 6.50 -10.06 4.67
C PHE A 35 7.56 -10.75 5.56
N GLU A 36 8.73 -10.14 5.70
CA GLU A 36 9.78 -10.59 6.61
C GLU A 36 9.46 -10.18 8.06
N ASP A 37 10.32 -10.54 9.02
CA ASP A 37 10.17 -10.15 10.41
C ASP A 37 10.16 -8.62 10.53
N ASP A 38 8.96 -8.07 10.70
CA ASP A 38 8.65 -6.65 10.72
C ASP A 38 8.83 -6.04 12.12
N ALA A 39 9.34 -6.84 13.07
CA ALA A 39 9.46 -6.52 14.49
C ALA A 39 8.11 -6.08 15.12
N GLY A 40 6.99 -6.60 14.62
CA GLY A 40 5.65 -6.26 15.09
C GLY A 40 5.16 -4.89 14.60
N ALA A 41 5.67 -4.39 13.47
CA ALA A 41 5.21 -3.14 12.88
C ALA A 41 3.75 -3.21 12.36
N TYR A 42 3.24 -4.41 12.08
CA TYR A 42 1.86 -4.63 11.65
C TYR A 42 1.24 -5.88 12.33
N ASP A 43 0.17 -5.67 13.11
CA ASP A 43 -0.63 -6.79 13.64
C ASP A 43 -1.68 -7.24 12.60
N GLN A 44 -1.51 -8.47 12.10
CA GLN A 44 -2.42 -9.04 11.11
C GLN A 44 -3.81 -9.35 11.69
N HIS A 45 -3.97 -9.51 13.01
CA HIS A 45 -5.25 -9.80 13.63
C HIS A 45 -6.25 -8.63 13.48
N ASP A 46 -5.75 -7.40 13.47
CA ASP A 46 -6.57 -6.20 13.29
C ASP A 46 -7.30 -6.17 11.94
N ALA A 47 -6.73 -6.82 10.91
CA ALA A 47 -7.33 -6.90 9.59
C ALA A 47 -8.69 -7.60 9.61
N GLU A 48 -8.87 -8.62 10.46
CA GLU A 48 -10.12 -9.37 10.55
C GLU A 48 -11.28 -8.46 10.99
N GLY A 49 -11.06 -7.66 12.04
CA GLY A 49 -12.04 -6.70 12.55
C GLY A 49 -12.37 -5.63 11.52
N PHE A 50 -11.33 -5.07 10.89
CA PHE A 50 -11.49 -4.05 9.85
C PHE A 50 -12.32 -4.54 8.66
N ILE A 51 -12.01 -5.74 8.13
CA ILE A 51 -12.74 -6.34 7.00
C ILE A 51 -14.21 -6.57 7.39
N LYS A 52 -14.47 -7.14 8.57
CA LYS A 52 -15.85 -7.43 9.04
C LYS A 52 -16.68 -6.16 9.14
N LEU A 53 -16.12 -5.08 9.68
CA LEU A 53 -16.81 -3.80 9.83
C LEU A 53 -17.07 -3.12 8.49
N GLN A 54 -16.07 -3.06 7.60
CA GLN A 54 -16.23 -2.45 6.27
C GLN A 54 -17.22 -3.23 5.38
N ALA A 55 -17.26 -4.55 5.53
CA ALA A 55 -18.18 -5.41 4.80
C ALA A 55 -19.60 -5.45 5.40
N LEU A 56 -19.84 -4.83 6.56
CA LEU A 56 -21.10 -4.96 7.31
C LEU A 56 -22.32 -4.65 6.43
N ARG A 57 -22.30 -3.53 5.69
CA ARG A 57 -23.39 -3.13 4.77
C ARG A 57 -23.72 -4.18 3.71
N LEU A 58 -22.72 -4.93 3.23
CA LEU A 58 -22.91 -5.96 2.21
C LEU A 58 -23.49 -7.23 2.82
N ARG A 59 -23.11 -7.56 4.05
CA ARG A 59 -23.63 -8.72 4.78
C ARG A 59 -25.09 -8.54 5.17
N LEU A 60 -25.47 -7.35 5.62
CA LEU A 60 -26.87 -7.01 5.96
C LEU A 60 -27.78 -7.16 4.73
N ARG A 61 -27.37 -6.64 3.58
CA ARG A 61 -28.11 -6.78 2.31
C ARG A 61 -28.30 -8.24 1.85
N LYS A 62 -27.43 -9.16 2.26
CA LYS A 62 -27.54 -10.59 1.93
C LYS A 62 -28.46 -11.35 2.90
N MET A 63 -28.74 -10.77 4.07
CA MET A 63 -29.60 -11.37 5.10
C MET A 63 -31.07 -10.98 4.95
N GLU A 64 -31.36 -9.94 4.16
CA GLU A 64 -32.68 -9.66 3.58
C GLU A 64 -32.94 -10.57 2.38
#